data_AF-A0A9D8RXC0-F1
#
_entry.id   AF-A0A9D8RXC0-F1
#
_cell.length_a   1.000
_cell.length_b   1.000
_cell.length_c   1.000
_cell.angle_alpha   90.00
_cell.angle_beta   90.00
_cell.angle_gamma   90.00
#
_symmetry.space_group_name_H-M   'P 1'
#
loop_
_entity.id
_entity.type
_entity.pdbx_description
1 polymer ?
#
loop_
_entity_poly.entity_id
_entity_poly.type
_entity_poly.pdbx_seq_one_letter_code
_entity_poly.pdbx_strand_id
1 'polypeptide(L)'
;MKKDFTRFTKRNKHKRRDKDAARRELLRAVRESGVAYDSLKLKSALDAGRRARVSATPHRDEYEIRGIFSGSRGGFGFVSPEAGGEDIFIPEGRCRGAIDGDFVRAVYHSFTDRDGRERTEGRITEIIEYGRTFVIGTLKRERYGRRGAYLYILPDDNRLSLNPTVTDAGGAKEGEKVKAELVRGGAFGLSARVSAVFGKSDSREANYAAIL
;
A
#
# COMPACT_ATOMS: atom_id res chain seq x y z
N MET A 1 -57.60 10.13 -24.49
CA MET A 1 -57.55 8.70 -24.87
C MET A 1 -56.10 8.33 -25.12
N LYS A 2 -55.36 7.78 -24.14
CA LYS A 2 -55.09 6.35 -23.87
C LYS A 2 -54.39 5.57 -25.00
N LYS A 3 -53.20 5.02 -24.67
CA LYS A 3 -52.35 3.97 -25.31
C LYS A 3 -51.29 4.52 -26.31
N ASP A 4 -50.00 4.19 -26.25
CA ASP A 4 -49.33 2.92 -25.92
C ASP A 4 -47.99 3.09 -25.16
N PHE A 5 -47.91 2.49 -23.96
CA PHE A 5 -46.73 2.48 -23.07
C PHE A 5 -46.07 1.09 -23.02
N THR A 6 -46.12 0.32 -24.12
CA THR A 6 -45.84 -1.14 -24.10
C THR A 6 -44.61 -1.58 -24.89
N ARG A 7 -43.72 -0.67 -25.31
CA ARG A 7 -42.47 -1.04 -26.03
C ARG A 7 -41.17 -0.87 -25.25
N PHE A 8 -41.19 -0.48 -23.98
CA PHE A 8 -39.97 -0.28 -23.19
C PHE A 8 -39.59 -1.44 -22.24
N THR A 9 -40.44 -2.44 -22.06
CA THR A 9 -40.21 -3.50 -21.05
C THR A 9 -39.61 -4.79 -21.60
N LYS A 10 -39.58 -5.01 -22.92
CA LYS A 10 -39.02 -6.26 -23.51
C LYS A 10 -37.50 -6.23 -23.73
N ARG A 11 -36.90 -5.07 -24.05
CA ARG A 11 -35.47 -4.98 -24.38
C ARG A 11 -34.55 -5.02 -23.15
N ASN A 12 -35.08 -4.63 -21.97
CA ASN A 12 -34.31 -4.58 -20.72
C ASN A 12 -34.34 -5.91 -19.94
N LYS A 13 -35.34 -6.77 -20.20
CA LYS A 13 -35.45 -8.10 -19.57
C LYS A 13 -34.44 -9.10 -20.15
N HIS A 14 -34.08 -8.96 -21.42
CA HIS A 14 -33.09 -9.82 -22.09
C HIS A 14 -31.65 -9.50 -21.63
N LYS A 15 -31.26 -8.21 -21.59
CA LYS A 15 -29.94 -7.78 -21.08
C LYS A 15 -29.70 -8.13 -19.60
N ARG A 16 -30.76 -8.12 -18.77
CA ARG A 16 -30.66 -8.58 -17.36
C ARG A 16 -30.50 -10.10 -17.25
N ARG A 17 -31.23 -10.89 -18.06
CA ARG A 17 -31.10 -12.35 -18.09
C ARG A 17 -29.69 -12.80 -18.50
N ASP A 18 -29.05 -12.11 -19.44
CA ASP A 18 -27.66 -12.41 -19.84
C ASP A 18 -26.64 -12.09 -18.75
N LYS A 19 -26.82 -10.98 -18.02
CA LYS A 19 -25.96 -10.66 -16.85
C LYS A 19 -26.13 -11.66 -15.72
N ASP A 20 -27.36 -12.10 -15.45
CA ASP A 20 -27.64 -13.09 -14.40
C ASP A 20 -27.19 -14.50 -14.79
N ALA A 21 -27.14 -14.83 -16.08
CA ALA A 21 -26.56 -16.06 -16.60
C ALA A 21 -25.04 -16.03 -16.49
N ALA A 22 -24.39 -14.97 -17.01
CA ALA A 22 -22.94 -14.79 -16.93
C ALA A 22 -22.44 -14.76 -15.48
N ARG A 23 -23.18 -14.10 -14.57
CA ARG A 23 -22.84 -14.08 -13.15
C ARG A 23 -22.95 -15.46 -12.50
N ARG A 24 -23.94 -16.28 -12.87
CA ARG A 24 -24.09 -17.64 -12.36
C ARG A 24 -23.04 -18.59 -12.90
N GLU A 25 -22.70 -18.47 -14.18
CA GLU A 25 -21.63 -19.23 -14.82
C GLU A 25 -20.26 -18.90 -14.21
N LEU A 26 -20.00 -17.61 -13.95
CA LEU A 26 -18.76 -17.15 -13.34
C LEU A 26 -18.68 -17.54 -11.86
N LEU A 27 -19.78 -17.47 -11.09
CA LEU A 27 -19.83 -17.98 -9.72
C LEU A 27 -19.68 -19.51 -9.65
N ARG A 28 -20.21 -20.23 -10.64
CA ARG A 28 -20.05 -21.69 -10.76
C ARG A 28 -18.61 -22.06 -11.08
N ALA A 29 -17.99 -21.40 -12.06
CA ALA A 29 -16.59 -21.57 -12.40
C ALA A 29 -15.66 -21.22 -11.22
N VAL A 30 -15.97 -20.19 -10.43
CA VAL A 30 -15.24 -19.84 -9.20
C VAL A 30 -15.39 -20.93 -8.12
N ARG A 31 -16.60 -21.48 -7.96
CA ARG A 31 -16.88 -22.54 -6.97
C ARG A 31 -16.27 -23.89 -7.37
N GLU A 32 -16.25 -24.21 -8.66
CA GLU A 32 -15.65 -25.43 -9.23
C GLU A 32 -14.12 -25.35 -9.33
N SER A 33 -13.54 -24.14 -9.39
CA SER A 33 -12.08 -23.94 -9.38
C SER A 33 -11.46 -23.88 -7.98
N GLY A 34 -12.26 -23.88 -6.91
CA GLY A 34 -11.77 -23.90 -5.53
C GLY A 34 -11.11 -22.59 -5.06
N VAL A 35 -11.15 -21.54 -5.89
CA VAL A 35 -10.49 -20.25 -5.60
C VAL A 35 -11.38 -19.42 -4.66
N ALA A 36 -10.89 -19.14 -3.45
CA ALA A 36 -11.57 -18.27 -2.50
C ALA A 36 -11.51 -16.80 -2.94
N TYR A 37 -12.49 -16.36 -3.75
CA TYR A 37 -12.68 -14.93 -4.03
C TYR A 37 -13.53 -14.28 -2.94
N ASP A 38 -13.09 -13.11 -2.46
CA ASP A 38 -13.95 -12.21 -1.68
C ASP A 38 -15.13 -11.75 -2.55
N SER A 39 -16.31 -12.31 -2.27
CA SER A 39 -17.54 -12.09 -3.03
C SER A 39 -17.94 -10.62 -3.18
N LEU A 40 -17.44 -9.74 -2.30
CA LEU A 40 -17.63 -8.29 -2.36
C LEU A 40 -16.82 -7.63 -3.47
N LYS A 41 -15.57 -8.05 -3.70
CA LYS A 41 -14.70 -7.51 -4.77
C LYS A 41 -15.16 -7.92 -6.17
N LEU A 42 -15.73 -9.12 -6.30
CA LEU A 42 -16.27 -9.61 -7.56
C LEU A 42 -17.54 -8.82 -7.97
N LYS A 43 -18.41 -8.51 -7.00
CA LYS A 43 -19.61 -7.68 -7.19
C LYS A 43 -19.25 -6.26 -7.59
N SER A 44 -18.30 -5.63 -6.91
CA SER A 44 -17.92 -4.23 -7.19
C SER A 44 -17.31 -4.06 -8.58
N ALA A 45 -16.53 -5.03 -9.06
CA ALA A 45 -15.95 -5.00 -10.40
C ALA A 45 -17.01 -5.19 -11.51
N LEU A 46 -18.00 -6.05 -11.28
CA LEU A 46 -19.11 -6.31 -12.21
C LEU A 46 -20.12 -5.14 -12.29
N ASP A 47 -20.40 -4.50 -11.16
CA ASP A 47 -21.33 -3.37 -11.09
C ASP A 47 -20.74 -2.09 -11.71
N ALA A 48 -19.41 -1.91 -11.64
CA ALA A 48 -18.74 -0.72 -12.16
C ALA A 48 -18.66 -0.64 -13.70
N GLY A 49 -19.04 -1.70 -14.45
CA GLY A 49 -19.11 -1.70 -15.92
C GLY A 49 -17.79 -1.42 -16.66
N ARG A 50 -16.69 -1.19 -15.94
CA ARG A 50 -15.36 -1.06 -16.49
C ARG A 50 -14.86 -2.46 -16.78
N ARG A 51 -14.38 -2.70 -17.99
CA ARG A 51 -13.41 -3.78 -18.26
C ARG A 51 -12.17 -3.46 -17.42
N ALA A 52 -12.23 -3.76 -16.13
CA ALA A 52 -11.05 -3.76 -15.30
C ALA A 52 -10.14 -4.81 -15.91
N ARG A 53 -9.04 -4.37 -16.54
CA ARG A 53 -7.87 -5.23 -16.70
C ARG A 53 -7.34 -5.47 -15.29
N VAL A 54 -8.02 -6.34 -14.56
CA VAL A 54 -7.43 -7.01 -13.42
C VAL A 54 -6.51 -8.04 -14.06
N SER A 55 -5.21 -7.77 -14.10
CA SER A 55 -4.22 -8.84 -14.30
C SER A 55 -4.23 -9.68 -13.03
N ALA A 56 -5.27 -10.49 -12.88
CA ALA A 56 -5.32 -11.58 -11.92
C ALA A 56 -5.24 -12.84 -12.75
N THR A 57 -4.02 -13.26 -13.09
CA THR A 57 -3.78 -14.69 -13.26
C THR A 57 -3.99 -15.27 -11.86
N PRO A 58 -5.03 -16.07 -11.61
CA PRO A 58 -5.14 -16.75 -10.34
C PRO A 58 -3.94 -17.71 -10.24
N HIS A 59 -2.98 -17.42 -9.37
CA HIS A 59 -2.00 -18.42 -8.99
C HIS A 59 -2.76 -19.45 -8.17
N ARG A 60 -2.78 -20.69 -8.67
CA ARG A 60 -3.57 -21.79 -8.08
C ARG A 60 -3.17 -22.08 -6.63
N ASP A 61 -1.98 -21.65 -6.22
CA ASP A 61 -1.44 -21.81 -4.88
C ASP A 61 -0.91 -20.46 -4.38
N GLU A 62 -1.75 -19.67 -3.70
CA GLU A 62 -1.31 -18.55 -2.88
C GLU A 62 -1.07 -19.05 -1.45
N TYR A 63 0.11 -18.78 -0.90
CA TYR A 63 0.50 -19.13 0.46
C TYR A 63 0.48 -17.88 1.34
N GLU A 64 0.06 -18.01 2.60
CA GLU A 64 0.14 -16.94 3.60
C GLU A 64 1.46 -17.03 4.39
N ILE A 65 2.06 -15.88 4.67
CA ILE A 65 3.26 -15.77 5.49
C ILE A 65 3.20 -14.54 6.40
N ARG A 66 3.91 -14.61 7.53
CA ARG A 66 4.20 -13.46 8.39
C ARG A 66 5.70 -13.25 8.50
N GLY A 67 6.10 -12.00 8.65
CA GLY A 67 7.51 -11.67 8.67
C GLY A 67 7.79 -10.17 8.79
N ILE A 68 9.08 -9.84 8.83
CA ILE A 68 9.54 -8.46 8.89
C ILE A 68 9.68 -7.92 7.47
N PHE A 69 9.09 -6.77 7.20
CA PHE A 69 9.21 -6.08 5.93
C PHE A 69 10.46 -5.19 5.91
N SER A 70 11.27 -5.35 4.86
CA SER A 70 12.41 -4.49 4.53
C SER A 70 12.10 -3.68 3.29
N GLY A 71 11.96 -2.37 3.43
CA GLY A 71 11.50 -1.47 2.36
C GLY A 71 12.66 -0.82 1.59
N SER A 72 12.48 -0.62 0.28
CA SER A 72 13.42 0.09 -0.59
C SER A 72 12.89 1.46 -1.02
N ARG A 73 13.79 2.36 -1.44
CA ARG A 73 13.46 3.69 -2.02
C ARG A 73 12.65 3.61 -3.30
N GLY A 74 12.72 2.48 -4.02
CA GLY A 74 11.91 2.23 -5.21
C GLY A 74 10.46 1.82 -4.94
N GLY A 75 10.00 1.85 -3.68
CA GLY A 75 8.62 1.49 -3.32
C GLY A 75 8.31 0.00 -3.29
N PHE A 76 9.28 -0.85 -3.61
CA PHE A 76 9.26 -2.31 -3.40
C PHE A 76 9.95 -2.69 -2.08
N GLY A 77 9.87 -3.95 -1.69
CA GLY A 77 10.62 -4.48 -0.55
C GLY A 77 10.61 -5.99 -0.49
N PHE A 78 11.02 -6.53 0.65
CA PHE A 78 11.07 -7.95 0.93
C PHE A 78 10.41 -8.26 2.27
N VAL A 79 9.76 -9.41 2.38
CA VAL A 79 9.30 -9.95 3.67
C VAL A 79 10.18 -11.13 4.03
N SER A 80 10.89 -11.00 5.14
CA SER A 80 11.66 -12.09 5.72
C SER A 80 10.76 -12.94 6.63
N PRO A 81 10.49 -14.21 6.28
CA PRO A 81 9.57 -15.06 7.02
C PRO A 81 9.99 -15.28 8.49
N GLU A 82 9.03 -15.26 9.41
CA GLU A 82 9.29 -15.56 10.83
C GLU A 82 9.79 -17.00 11.06
N ALA A 83 9.34 -17.94 10.23
CA ALA A 83 9.73 -19.35 10.27
C ALA A 83 11.10 -19.61 9.60
N GLY A 84 11.77 -18.57 9.09
CA GLY A 84 12.94 -18.68 8.24
C GLY A 84 12.61 -19.12 6.81
N GLY A 85 13.63 -19.14 5.95
CA GLY A 85 13.50 -19.42 4.53
C GLY A 85 13.94 -18.24 3.66
N GLU A 86 13.56 -18.29 2.39
CA GLU A 86 13.88 -17.23 1.43
C GLU A 86 12.98 -16.02 1.60
N ASP A 87 13.55 -14.83 1.37
CA ASP A 87 12.83 -13.58 1.38
C ASP A 87 11.81 -13.53 0.23
N ILE A 88 10.61 -13.04 0.54
CA ILE A 88 9.54 -12.88 -0.44
C ILE A 88 9.60 -11.47 -1.02
N PHE A 89 9.82 -11.36 -2.34
CA PHE A 89 9.80 -10.07 -3.00
C PHE A 89 8.39 -9.48 -3.05
N ILE A 90 8.25 -8.22 -2.63
CA ILE A 90 7.01 -7.45 -2.69
C ILE A 90 7.22 -6.29 -3.68
N PRO A 91 6.60 -6.33 -4.88
CA PRO A 91 6.79 -5.27 -5.87
C PRO A 91 6.14 -3.95 -5.43
N GLU A 92 6.52 -2.89 -6.14
CA GLU A 92 5.92 -1.56 -5.96
C GLU A 92 4.39 -1.62 -6.07
N GLY A 93 3.71 -0.86 -5.22
CA GLY A 93 2.24 -0.84 -5.16
C GLY A 93 1.61 -2.03 -4.43
N ARG A 94 2.38 -3.08 -4.08
CA ARG A 94 1.89 -4.22 -3.28
C ARG A 94 2.37 -4.21 -1.82
N CYS A 95 3.13 -3.20 -1.42
CA CYS A 95 3.63 -3.02 -0.05
C CYS A 95 2.58 -2.50 0.94
N ARG A 96 1.41 -2.03 0.47
CA ARG A 96 0.32 -1.52 1.31
C ARG A 96 0.74 -0.42 2.31
N GLY A 97 1.76 0.36 1.97
CA GLY A 97 2.29 1.43 2.82
C GLY A 97 3.14 0.94 4.01
N ALA A 98 3.48 -0.34 4.05
CA ALA A 98 4.47 -0.86 4.98
C ALA A 98 5.82 -0.18 4.72
N ILE A 99 6.58 0.02 5.78
CA ILE A 99 7.93 0.53 5.73
C ILE A 99 8.90 -0.42 6.42
N ASP A 100 10.20 -0.15 6.25
CA ASP A 100 11.26 -0.90 6.90
C ASP A 100 10.96 -1.16 8.39
N GLY A 101 11.10 -2.42 8.80
CA GLY A 101 10.90 -2.90 10.17
C GLY A 101 9.46 -3.29 10.51
N ASP A 102 8.46 -2.98 9.69
CA ASP A 102 7.07 -3.36 9.98
C ASP A 102 6.91 -4.89 10.00
N PHE A 103 6.17 -5.41 10.98
CA PHE A 103 5.77 -6.82 11.00
C PHE A 103 4.45 -6.96 10.23
N VAL A 104 4.47 -7.81 9.21
CA VAL A 104 3.39 -7.85 8.21
C VAL A 104 2.89 -9.27 7.97
N ARG A 105 1.65 -9.34 7.50
CA ARG A 105 1.10 -10.52 6.83
C ARG A 105 1.15 -10.29 5.33
N ALA A 106 1.58 -11.30 4.59
CA ALA A 106 1.61 -11.29 3.14
C ALA A 106 1.02 -12.58 2.59
N VAL A 107 0.60 -12.53 1.33
CA VAL A 107 0.37 -13.73 0.53
C VAL A 107 1.32 -13.73 -0.65
N TYR A 108 1.79 -14.90 -1.06
CA TYR A 108 2.77 -15.05 -2.12
C TYR A 108 2.50 -16.27 -2.98
N HIS A 109 3.11 -16.27 -4.16
CA HIS A 109 3.11 -17.38 -5.10
C HIS A 109 4.48 -17.50 -5.75
N SER A 110 4.78 -18.68 -6.26
CA SER A 110 5.99 -18.94 -7.04
C SER A 110 5.65 -19.13 -8.53
N PHE A 111 6.56 -18.72 -9.39
CA PHE A 111 6.45 -18.89 -10.84
C PHE A 111 7.82 -18.90 -11.50
N THR A 112 7.89 -19.52 -12.68
CA THR A 112 9.08 -19.46 -13.54
C THR A 112 9.04 -18.19 -14.40
N ASP A 113 10.09 -17.36 -14.34
CA ASP A 113 10.23 -16.17 -15.17
C ASP A 113 10.61 -16.52 -16.63
N ARG A 114 10.73 -15.48 -17.49
CA ARG A 114 11.07 -15.65 -18.91
C ARG A 114 12.45 -16.25 -19.15
N ASP A 115 13.34 -16.15 -18.17
CA ASP A 115 14.70 -16.71 -18.23
C ASP A 115 14.73 -18.15 -17.67
N GLY A 116 13.58 -18.73 -17.33
CA GLY A 116 13.48 -20.08 -16.77
C GLY A 116 13.83 -20.14 -15.27
N ARG A 117 13.89 -19.00 -14.57
CA ARG A 117 14.24 -18.97 -13.14
C ARG A 117 12.98 -18.98 -12.27
N GLU A 118 12.99 -19.78 -11.23
CA GLU A 118 11.95 -19.73 -10.20
C GLU A 118 12.04 -18.40 -9.44
N ARG A 119 10.88 -17.75 -9.30
CA ARG A 119 10.70 -16.49 -8.59
C ARG A 119 9.56 -16.64 -7.61
N THR A 120 9.67 -15.94 -6.50
CA THR A 120 8.62 -15.87 -5.49
C THR A 120 8.23 -14.42 -5.29
N GLU A 121 6.96 -14.11 -5.54
CA GLU A 121 6.41 -12.76 -5.40
C GLU A 121 5.21 -12.74 -4.49
N GLY A 122 5.12 -11.69 -3.68
CA GLY A 122 4.05 -11.50 -2.72
C GLY A 122 3.34 -10.17 -2.79
N ARG A 123 2.38 -10.02 -1.89
CA ARG A 123 1.71 -8.76 -1.58
C ARG A 123 1.36 -8.70 -0.11
N ILE A 124 1.50 -7.52 0.49
CA ILE A 124 1.11 -7.31 1.88
C ILE A 124 -0.41 -7.24 1.99
N THR A 125 -0.97 -8.08 2.85
CA THR A 125 -2.40 -8.10 3.17
C THR A 125 -2.71 -7.24 4.37
N GLU A 126 -1.80 -7.19 5.35
CA GLU A 126 -1.98 -6.53 6.64
C GLU A 126 -0.62 -6.11 7.22
N ILE A 127 -0.58 -4.94 7.86
CA ILE A 127 0.52 -4.56 8.75
C ILE A 127 0.05 -4.91 10.16
N ILE A 128 0.70 -5.90 10.77
CA ILE A 128 0.32 -6.43 12.08
C ILE A 128 0.85 -5.50 13.17
N GLU A 129 2.11 -5.06 13.03
CA GLU A 129 2.78 -4.16 13.97
C GLU A 129 3.65 -3.15 13.22
N TYR A 130 3.61 -1.88 13.66
CA TYR A 130 4.47 -0.84 13.10
C TYR A 130 5.85 -0.91 13.75
N GLY A 131 6.87 -1.23 12.94
CA GLY A 131 8.24 -1.37 13.44
C GLY A 131 8.91 -0.03 13.74
N ARG A 132 8.45 1.04 13.09
CA ARG A 132 8.86 2.41 13.43
C ARG A 132 7.63 3.30 13.64
N THR A 133 7.56 3.87 14.82
CA THR A 133 6.50 4.79 15.24
C THR A 133 6.94 6.25 15.19
N PHE A 134 8.24 6.53 15.20
CA PHE A 134 8.80 7.87 15.08
C PHE A 134 9.99 7.91 14.11
N VAL A 135 10.38 9.13 13.73
CA VAL A 135 11.57 9.41 12.95
C VAL A 135 12.34 10.56 13.58
N ILE A 136 13.67 10.52 13.44
CA ILE A 136 14.57 11.62 13.76
C ILE A 136 15.20 12.10 12.47
N GLY A 137 15.24 13.42 12.31
CA GLY A 137 15.81 14.01 11.12
C GLY A 137 15.80 15.52 11.16
N THR A 138 16.03 16.11 10.00
CA THR A 138 16.04 17.56 9.82
C THR A 138 14.75 18.03 9.16
N LEU A 139 14.10 19.04 9.72
CA LEU A 139 12.95 19.68 9.09
C LEU A 139 13.40 20.47 7.86
N LYS A 140 12.84 20.13 6.70
CA LYS A 140 13.12 20.78 5.42
C LYS A 140 11.84 21.31 4.80
N ARG A 141 11.98 22.27 3.89
CA ARG A 141 10.89 22.88 3.15
C ARG A 141 11.13 22.74 1.66
N GLU A 142 10.20 22.12 0.96
CA GLU A 142 10.23 22.05 -0.50
C GLU A 142 9.26 23.07 -1.09
N ARG A 143 9.71 23.85 -2.08
CA ARG A 143 8.83 24.80 -2.78
C ARG A 143 8.07 24.07 -3.89
N TYR A 144 6.75 24.22 -3.92
CA TYR A 144 5.91 23.68 -4.97
C TYR A 144 5.40 24.79 -5.89
N GLY A 145 6.21 25.09 -6.91
CA GLY A 145 5.93 26.11 -7.91
C GLY A 145 5.64 27.48 -7.30
N ARG A 146 4.68 28.21 -7.90
CA ARG A 146 4.21 29.51 -7.40
C ARG A 146 3.14 29.40 -6.30
N ARG A 147 2.74 28.17 -5.93
CA ARG A 147 1.48 27.91 -5.19
C ARG A 147 1.67 27.55 -3.72
N GLY A 148 2.89 27.34 -3.26
CA GLY A 148 3.17 27.12 -1.85
C GLY A 148 4.46 26.37 -1.59
N ALA A 149 4.62 25.94 -0.35
CA ALA A 149 5.68 25.06 0.09
C ALA A 149 5.10 24.03 1.06
N TYR A 150 5.70 22.86 1.11
CA TYR A 150 5.37 21.84 2.11
C TYR A 150 6.61 21.52 2.94
N LEU A 151 6.36 21.08 4.18
CA LEU A 151 7.39 20.66 5.10
C LEU A 151 7.54 19.13 5.03
N TYR A 152 8.77 18.66 5.13
CA TYR A 152 9.08 17.24 5.23
C TYR A 152 10.26 17.03 6.18
N ILE A 153 10.39 15.82 6.70
CA ILE A 153 11.57 15.42 7.48
C ILE A 153 12.50 14.68 6.55
N LEU A 154 13.75 15.13 6.50
CA LEU A 154 14.85 14.35 5.95
C LEU A 154 15.39 13.45 7.07
N PRO A 155 15.13 12.13 7.05
CA PRO A 155 15.54 11.23 8.13
C PRO A 155 17.06 11.12 8.20
N ASP A 156 17.60 10.94 9.42
CA ASP A 156 19.02 10.59 9.57
C ASP A 156 19.29 9.13 9.20
N ASP A 157 18.33 8.24 9.52
CA ASP A 157 18.38 6.83 9.12
C ASP A 157 17.91 6.66 7.68
N ASN A 158 18.86 6.31 6.81
CA ASN A 158 18.63 6.07 5.39
C ASN A 158 17.74 4.85 5.09
N ARG A 159 17.42 4.01 6.08
CA ARG A 159 16.49 2.88 5.93
C ARG A 159 15.05 3.33 5.78
N LEU A 160 14.70 4.53 6.22
CA LEU A 160 13.40 5.11 5.88
C LEU A 160 13.45 5.56 4.43
N SER A 161 12.85 4.76 3.56
CA SER A 161 12.86 4.94 2.11
C SER A 161 12.10 6.17 1.61
N LEU A 162 11.35 6.84 2.50
CA LEU A 162 10.49 7.98 2.20
C LEU A 162 10.75 9.11 3.19
N ASN A 163 10.70 10.35 2.71
CA ASN A 163 10.71 11.55 3.54
C ASN A 163 9.27 11.85 4.02
N PRO A 164 8.96 11.73 5.33
CA PRO A 164 7.60 11.95 5.82
C PRO A 164 7.20 13.42 5.65
N THR A 165 6.02 13.64 5.07
CA THR A 165 5.44 14.99 4.99
C THR A 165 4.97 15.43 6.37
N VAL A 166 5.36 16.64 6.79
CA VAL A 166 4.99 17.17 8.11
C VAL A 166 3.61 17.82 8.01
N THR A 167 2.69 17.31 8.84
CA THR A 167 1.31 17.83 8.97
C THR A 167 1.15 18.77 10.14
N ASP A 168 2.00 18.63 11.16
CA ASP A 168 2.11 19.53 12.30
C ASP A 168 3.59 19.71 12.65
N ALA A 169 4.08 20.94 12.55
CA ALA A 169 5.47 21.28 12.79
C ALA A 169 5.79 21.48 14.28
N GLY A 170 4.80 21.57 15.17
CA GLY A 170 5.05 21.75 16.61
C GLY A 170 5.91 22.96 16.97
N GLY A 171 5.90 24.01 16.13
CA GLY A 171 6.74 25.21 16.28
C GLY A 171 8.17 25.10 15.74
N ALA A 172 8.58 23.95 15.20
CA ALA A 172 9.89 23.75 14.60
C ALA A 172 10.10 24.62 13.35
N LYS A 173 11.34 25.06 13.14
CA LYS A 173 11.78 25.87 12.01
C LYS A 173 12.60 25.04 11.03
N GLU A 174 12.61 25.47 9.78
CA GLU A 174 13.45 24.86 8.75
C GLU A 174 14.93 24.81 9.17
N GLY A 175 15.55 23.65 8.99
CA GLY A 175 16.94 23.37 9.39
C GLY A 175 17.11 22.93 10.85
N GLU A 176 16.03 22.78 11.61
CA GLU A 176 16.10 22.22 12.96
C GLU A 176 16.03 20.70 12.96
N LYS A 177 16.76 20.10 13.90
CA LYS A 177 16.71 18.69 14.23
C LYS A 177 15.44 18.42 15.03
N VAL A 178 14.67 17.42 14.62
CA VAL A 178 13.37 17.11 15.24
C VAL A 178 13.20 15.61 15.43
N LYS A 179 12.42 15.26 16.46
CA LYS A 179 11.75 13.96 16.56
C LYS A 179 10.30 14.15 16.16
N ALA A 180 9.77 13.25 15.36
CA ALA A 180 8.39 13.31 14.92
C ALA A 180 7.73 11.93 14.92
N GLU A 181 6.49 11.89 15.41
CA GLU A 181 5.64 10.71 15.37
C GLU A 181 5.15 10.48 13.94
N LEU A 182 5.32 9.26 13.44
CA LEU A 182 4.88 8.84 12.12
C LEU A 182 3.38 8.54 12.14
N VAL A 183 2.69 9.06 11.14
CA VAL A 183 1.26 8.86 10.91
C VAL A 183 1.08 8.18 9.56
N ARG A 184 0.56 6.96 9.59
CA ARG A 184 0.29 6.10 8.43
C ARG A 184 -1.11 6.37 7.88
N GLY A 185 -1.29 6.22 6.56
CA GLY A 185 -2.63 6.11 5.97
C GLY A 185 -3.33 7.43 5.63
N GLY A 186 -2.58 8.48 5.27
CA GLY A 186 -3.12 9.76 4.79
C GLY A 186 -2.98 9.97 3.28
N ALA A 187 -3.41 11.14 2.79
CA ALA A 187 -3.31 11.54 1.38
C ALA A 187 -1.87 11.53 0.82
N PHE A 188 -0.88 11.58 1.70
CA PHE A 188 0.55 11.58 1.38
C PHE A 188 1.25 10.24 1.65
N GLY A 189 0.50 9.18 1.98
CA GLY A 189 1.04 7.85 2.31
C GLY A 189 1.69 7.81 3.70
N LEU A 190 2.80 8.52 3.88
CA LEU A 190 3.54 8.66 5.14
C LEU A 190 3.63 10.14 5.53
N SER A 191 3.03 10.47 6.68
CA SER A 191 3.09 11.80 7.26
C SER A 191 3.69 11.76 8.66
N ALA A 192 4.03 12.92 9.21
CA ALA A 192 4.55 13.03 10.56
C ALA A 192 4.01 14.26 11.30
N ARG A 193 4.03 14.18 12.63
CA ARG A 193 3.78 15.29 13.55
C ARG A 193 4.99 15.46 14.47
N VAL A 194 5.57 16.66 14.50
CA VAL A 194 6.75 16.94 15.32
C VAL A 194 6.38 16.83 16.80
N SER A 195 7.15 16.04 17.54
CA SER A 195 6.99 15.82 18.99
C SER A 195 8.12 16.42 19.82
N ALA A 196 9.31 16.65 19.24
CA ALA A 196 10.40 17.37 19.91
C ALA A 196 11.29 18.15 18.93
N VAL A 197 11.89 19.24 19.41
CA VAL A 197 12.85 20.08 18.67
C VAL A 197 14.16 20.13 19.46
N PHE A 198 15.28 19.77 18.81
CA PHE A 198 16.59 19.68 19.46
C PHE A 198 17.51 20.87 19.13
N GLY A 199 17.07 21.78 18.26
CA GLY A 199 17.86 22.94 17.82
C GLY A 199 18.41 22.77 16.41
N LYS A 200 19.44 23.53 16.04
CA LYS A 200 20.00 23.53 14.68
C LYS A 200 20.66 22.20 14.34
N SER A 201 20.37 21.65 13.16
CA SER A 201 20.82 20.31 12.76
C SER A 201 22.34 20.16 12.62
N ASP A 202 23.05 21.27 12.39
CA ASP A 202 24.52 21.35 12.33
C ASP A 202 25.18 21.45 13.71
N SER A 203 24.42 21.68 14.78
CA SER A 203 24.96 21.72 16.13
C SER A 203 25.25 20.33 16.66
N ARG A 204 26.36 20.19 17.39
CA ARG A 204 26.75 18.93 18.01
C ARG A 204 25.71 18.54 19.06
N GLU A 205 25.29 19.50 19.86
CA GLU A 205 24.34 19.37 20.97
C GLU A 205 23.01 18.78 20.49
N ALA A 206 22.45 19.29 19.39
CA ALA A 206 21.19 18.77 18.84
C ALA A 206 21.31 17.33 18.36
N ASN A 207 22.44 16.96 17.75
CA ASN A 207 22.67 15.60 17.27
C ASN A 207 22.82 14.59 18.42
N TYR A 208 23.48 14.98 19.52
CA TYR A 208 23.55 14.15 20.72
C TYR A 208 22.21 14.03 21.42
N ALA A 209 21.50 15.15 21.64
CA ALA A 209 20.21 15.15 22.34
C ALA A 209 19.14 14.33 21.61
N ALA A 210 19.25 14.19 20.29
CA ALA A 210 18.28 13.44 19.50
C ALA A 210 18.43 11.91 19.65
N ILE A 211 19.61 11.38 19.97
CA ILE A 211 19.85 9.93 20.03
C ILE A 211 19.81 9.34 21.45
N LEU A 212 19.62 10.19 22.47
CA LEU A 212 19.46 9.82 23.88
C LEU A 212 17.99 9.54 24.19
#